data_AF-A0AAE0YJ81-F1
#
_entry.id   AF-A0AAE0YJ81-F1
#
_cell.length_a   1.000
_cell.length_b   1.000
_cell.length_c   1.000
_cell.angle_alpha   90.00
_cell.angle_beta   90.00
_cell.angle_gamma   90.00
#
_symmetry.space_group_name_H-M   'P 1'
#
loop_
_entity.id
_entity.type
_entity.pdbx_description
1 polymer ?
#
loop_
_entity_poly.entity_id
_entity_poly.type
_entity_poly.pdbx_seq_one_letter_code
_entity_poly.pdbx_strand_id
1 'polypeptide(L)'
;MLKSYPGTGLTLLLALQEIDICIKAFTSLFDVTENRVRRVRDALATTGLPPKNKQGHHNNRPHALTQEEKDLLNEVPSDSERAAIMLRQKDGLKSTLELHQRKGEVFYDRKKAAGMEAQRWDEIEAVCFDDQKNLPCPNITTQDVYYSRQLSFHSFNIHVLSSDKAYLGPIPRSGPKFQDLSKLKQYVSDGNRPFFDNLPCDLNIAGSDPEGVSDAGSDSE
;
A
#
# COMPACT_ATOMS: atom_id res chain seq x y z
N MET A 1 12.15 -6.08 -17.28
CA MET A 1 12.55 -7.38 -16.68
C MET A 1 13.99 -7.69 -17.06
N LEU A 2 14.82 -8.15 -16.14
CA LEU A 2 16.23 -8.47 -16.38
C LEU A 2 16.35 -9.86 -17.03
N LYS A 3 17.11 -9.98 -18.12
CA LYS A 3 17.49 -11.29 -18.71
C LYS A 3 19.00 -11.48 -18.64
N SER A 4 19.45 -12.72 -18.48
CA SER A 4 20.85 -13.09 -18.55
C SER A 4 20.97 -14.35 -19.40
N TYR A 5 21.82 -14.30 -20.43
CA TYR A 5 22.15 -15.45 -21.26
C TYR A 5 23.58 -15.93 -20.94
N PRO A 6 23.86 -17.23 -21.03
CA PRO A 6 25.20 -17.75 -20.79
C PRO A 6 26.18 -17.18 -21.83
N GLY A 7 27.12 -16.35 -21.37
CA GLY A 7 28.20 -15.77 -22.18
C GLY A 7 28.00 -14.30 -22.61
N THR A 8 26.85 -13.68 -22.35
CA THR A 8 26.61 -12.25 -22.64
C THR A 8 26.30 -11.45 -21.36
N GLY A 9 26.41 -10.12 -21.45
CA GLY A 9 26.30 -9.18 -20.34
C GLY A 9 24.91 -9.12 -19.67
N LEU A 10 24.68 -8.08 -18.85
CA LEU A 10 23.36 -7.83 -18.26
C LEU A 10 22.49 -7.09 -19.27
N THR A 11 21.33 -7.65 -19.63
CA THR A 11 20.39 -6.99 -20.55
C THR A 11 19.16 -6.49 -19.79
N LEU A 12 18.94 -5.17 -19.84
CA LEU A 12 17.77 -4.52 -19.28
C LEU A 12 16.74 -4.26 -20.39
N LEU A 13 15.52 -4.74 -20.20
CA LEU A 13 14.41 -4.47 -21.12
C LEU A 13 13.64 -3.22 -20.67
N LEU A 14 13.79 -2.12 -21.40
CA LEU A 14 13.06 -0.85 -21.24
C LEU A 14 12.28 -0.58 -22.54
N ALA A 15 10.98 -0.35 -22.46
CA ALA A 15 10.15 0.06 -23.60
C ALA A 15 10.35 -0.79 -24.90
N LEU A 16 10.39 -2.12 -24.75
CA LEU A 16 10.62 -3.11 -25.85
C LEU A 16 12.04 -3.10 -26.46
N GLN A 17 12.97 -2.32 -25.93
CA GLN A 17 14.37 -2.32 -26.36
C GLN A 17 15.25 -3.07 -25.34
N GLU A 18 16.12 -3.95 -25.85
CA GLU A 18 17.15 -4.64 -25.08
C GLU A 18 18.42 -3.77 -25.04
N ILE A 19 18.86 -3.38 -23.84
CA ILE A 19 20.05 -2.54 -23.62
C ILE A 19 21.05 -3.34 -22.79
N ASP A 20 22.27 -3.48 -23.30
CA ASP A 20 23.38 -4.06 -22.54
C ASP A 20 23.97 -3.03 -21.59
N ILE A 21 23.98 -3.37 -20.30
CA ILE A 21 24.43 -2.48 -19.23
C ILE A 21 25.49 -3.20 -18.39
N CYS A 22 26.54 -2.48 -18.00
CA CYS A 22 27.55 -3.02 -17.10
C CYS A 22 26.99 -3.12 -15.67
N ILE A 23 27.50 -4.09 -14.88
CA ILE A 23 27.02 -4.31 -13.51
C ILE A 23 27.14 -3.04 -12.66
N LYS A 24 28.22 -2.27 -12.80
CA LYS A 24 28.44 -1.02 -12.04
C LYS A 24 27.37 0.05 -12.31
N ALA A 25 26.99 0.21 -13.59
CA ALA A 25 25.93 1.14 -13.95
C ALA A 25 24.57 0.65 -13.40
N PHE A 26 24.30 -0.65 -13.49
CA PHE A 26 23.08 -1.24 -12.92
C PHE A 26 23.00 -1.06 -11.41
N THR A 27 24.09 -1.31 -10.67
CA THR A 27 24.12 -1.12 -9.21
C THR A 27 23.92 0.34 -8.82
N SER A 28 24.47 1.29 -9.60
CA SER A 28 24.31 2.73 -9.36
C SER A 28 22.90 3.22 -9.66
N LEU A 29 22.23 2.67 -10.67
CA LEU A 29 20.89 3.10 -11.09
C LEU A 29 19.80 2.60 -10.14
N PHE A 30 19.93 1.37 -9.64
CA PHE A 30 18.88 0.71 -8.85
C PHE A 30 19.19 0.64 -7.35
N ASP A 31 20.35 1.18 -6.92
CA ASP A 31 20.84 1.12 -5.54
C ASP A 31 20.82 -0.31 -4.97
N VAL A 32 21.30 -1.26 -5.79
CA VAL A 32 21.39 -2.67 -5.44
C VAL A 32 22.85 -3.07 -5.33
N THR A 33 23.19 -3.84 -4.30
CA THR A 33 24.56 -4.33 -4.12
C THR A 33 24.98 -5.29 -5.23
N GLU A 34 26.24 -5.22 -5.65
CA GLU A 34 26.80 -6.06 -6.71
C GLU A 34 26.58 -7.56 -6.46
N ASN A 35 26.74 -8.00 -5.21
CA ASN A 35 26.51 -9.40 -4.80
C ASN A 35 25.06 -9.86 -5.07
N ARG A 36 24.08 -8.96 -4.89
CA ARG A 36 22.67 -9.27 -5.15
C ARG A 36 22.39 -9.36 -6.64
N VAL A 37 22.98 -8.48 -7.45
CA VAL A 37 22.89 -8.53 -8.93
C VAL A 37 23.50 -9.83 -9.45
N ARG A 38 24.69 -10.20 -8.98
CA ARG A 38 25.36 -11.47 -9.34
C ARG A 38 24.52 -12.68 -8.99
N ARG A 39 23.97 -12.73 -7.78
CA ARG A 39 23.10 -13.83 -7.33
C ARG A 39 21.86 -14.02 -8.21
N VAL A 40 21.22 -12.92 -8.59
CA VAL A 40 20.04 -12.96 -9.47
C VAL A 40 20.44 -13.40 -10.88
N ARG A 41 21.52 -12.83 -11.43
CA ARG A 41 22.06 -13.20 -12.73
C ARG A 41 22.41 -14.69 -12.81
N ASP A 42 23.16 -15.20 -11.83
CA ASP A 42 23.63 -16.59 -11.82
C ASP A 42 22.47 -17.58 -11.63
N ALA A 43 21.48 -17.22 -10.80
CA ALA A 43 20.25 -17.99 -10.68
C ALA A 43 19.46 -18.03 -11.98
N LEU A 44 19.25 -16.89 -12.64
CA LEU A 44 18.57 -16.82 -13.94
C LEU A 44 19.32 -17.61 -15.03
N ALA A 45 20.65 -17.52 -15.06
CA ALA A 45 21.47 -18.27 -16.01
C ALA A 45 21.42 -19.78 -15.79
N THR A 46 21.29 -20.23 -14.54
CA THR A 46 21.29 -21.67 -14.20
C THR A 46 19.91 -22.30 -14.26
N THR A 47 18.89 -21.63 -13.72
CA THR A 47 17.54 -22.21 -13.54
C THR A 47 16.47 -21.57 -14.42
N GLY A 48 16.77 -20.45 -15.09
CA GLY A 48 15.78 -19.64 -15.81
C GLY A 48 14.79 -18.91 -14.90
N LEU A 49 14.92 -19.05 -13.57
CA LEU A 49 13.98 -18.53 -12.58
C LEU A 49 14.71 -17.67 -11.54
N PRO A 50 14.07 -16.59 -11.05
CA PRO A 50 14.64 -15.78 -9.99
C PRO A 50 14.86 -16.61 -8.71
N PRO A 51 15.90 -16.31 -7.91
CA PRO A 51 16.24 -17.10 -6.74
C PRO A 51 15.10 -17.09 -5.72
N LYS A 52 14.64 -18.27 -5.31
CA LYS A 52 13.54 -18.42 -4.34
C LYS A 52 13.91 -17.78 -3.01
N ASN A 53 13.01 -16.97 -2.45
CA ASN A 53 13.20 -16.37 -1.13
C ASN A 53 13.26 -17.48 -0.07
N LYS A 54 14.34 -17.52 0.72
CA LYS A 54 14.53 -18.45 1.85
C LYS A 54 14.51 -17.75 3.21
N GLN A 55 14.15 -16.45 3.25
CA GLN A 55 13.95 -15.76 4.52
C GLN A 55 12.90 -16.49 5.37
N GLY A 56 13.15 -16.61 6.67
CA GLY A 56 12.26 -17.32 7.61
C GLY A 56 12.29 -18.86 7.53
N HIS A 57 12.94 -19.44 6.51
CA HIS A 57 13.17 -20.88 6.37
C HIS A 57 14.53 -21.29 6.94
N HIS A 58 14.83 -20.86 8.17
CA HIS A 58 15.95 -21.41 8.92
C HIS A 58 15.46 -22.64 9.70
N ASN A 59 16.20 -23.75 9.58
CA ASN A 59 15.92 -24.96 10.37
C ASN A 59 16.28 -24.78 11.85
N ASN A 60 17.07 -23.75 12.17
CA ASN A 60 17.44 -23.41 13.54
C ASN A 60 16.31 -22.64 14.21
N ARG A 61 15.30 -23.33 14.73
CA ARG A 61 14.28 -22.75 15.61
C ARG A 61 14.47 -23.34 17.01
N PRO A 62 15.41 -22.80 17.80
CA PRO A 62 15.73 -23.36 19.12
C PRO A 62 14.56 -23.32 20.12
N HIS A 63 13.51 -22.55 19.80
CA HIS A 63 12.27 -22.45 20.59
C HIS A 63 11.04 -22.96 19.83
N ALA A 64 11.21 -23.79 18.80
CA ALA A 64 10.08 -24.46 18.18
C ALA A 64 9.52 -25.51 19.14
N LEU A 65 8.23 -25.41 19.46
CA LEU A 65 7.51 -26.42 20.24
C LEU A 65 7.63 -27.78 19.54
N THR A 66 8.00 -28.77 20.33
CA THR A 66 7.94 -30.19 19.98
C THR A 66 6.50 -30.59 19.66
N GLN A 67 6.32 -31.71 18.96
CA GLN A 67 4.97 -32.16 18.63
C GLN A 67 4.18 -32.53 19.88
N GLU A 68 4.84 -33.14 20.88
CA GLU A 68 4.26 -33.47 22.18
C GLU A 68 3.77 -32.23 22.93
N GLU A 69 4.53 -31.12 22.93
CA GLU A 69 4.10 -29.86 23.54
C GLU A 69 2.87 -29.24 22.83
N LYS A 70 2.74 -29.45 21.52
CA LYS A 70 1.55 -28.99 20.77
C LYS A 70 0.33 -29.84 21.07
N ASP A 71 0.52 -31.14 21.20
CA ASP A 71 -0.56 -32.08 21.47
C ASP A 71 -1.10 -31.85 22.90
N LEU A 72 -0.23 -31.58 23.88
CA LEU A 72 -0.62 -31.14 25.23
C LEU A 72 -1.39 -29.81 25.25
N LEU A 73 -1.07 -28.86 24.36
CA LEU A 73 -1.80 -27.60 24.24
C LEU A 73 -3.24 -27.81 23.75
N ASN A 74 -3.47 -28.86 22.95
CA ASN A 74 -4.79 -29.21 22.42
C ASN A 74 -5.64 -29.99 23.44
N GLU A 75 -5.00 -30.62 24.43
CA GLU A 75 -5.67 -31.35 25.52
C GLU A 75 -5.98 -30.48 26.75
N VAL A 76 -5.60 -29.18 26.76
CA VAL A 76 -5.90 -28.28 27.88
C VAL A 76 -7.42 -28.21 28.09
N PRO A 77 -7.94 -28.61 29.28
CA PRO A 77 -9.38 -28.65 29.53
C PRO A 77 -10.03 -27.28 29.38
N SER A 78 -11.22 -27.26 28.78
CA SER A 78 -12.03 -26.05 28.50
C SER A 78 -12.54 -25.32 29.75
N ASP A 79 -12.27 -25.84 30.94
CA ASP A 79 -12.95 -25.49 32.20
C ASP A 79 -12.32 -24.30 32.96
N SER A 80 -11.42 -23.57 32.31
CA SER A 80 -10.99 -22.27 32.83
C SER A 80 -11.83 -21.19 32.17
N GLU A 81 -12.38 -20.25 32.94
CA GLU A 81 -12.98 -19.00 32.42
C GLU A 81 -12.11 -18.34 31.33
N ARG A 82 -10.79 -18.54 31.37
CA ARG A 82 -9.84 -18.12 30.34
C ARG A 82 -10.07 -18.77 28.97
N ALA A 83 -10.39 -20.06 28.90
CA ALA A 83 -10.68 -20.76 27.66
C ALA A 83 -11.97 -20.22 27.01
N ALA A 84 -13.01 -19.97 27.82
CA ALA A 84 -14.24 -19.33 27.36
C ALA A 84 -14.00 -17.89 26.87
N ILE A 85 -13.15 -17.12 27.54
CA ILE A 85 -12.75 -15.77 27.10
C ILE A 85 -11.98 -15.84 25.77
N MET A 86 -11.00 -16.75 25.63
CA MET A 86 -10.23 -16.91 24.40
C MET A 86 -11.11 -17.38 23.22
N LEU A 87 -12.09 -18.26 23.47
CA LEU A 87 -13.02 -18.71 22.44
C LEU A 87 -13.89 -17.54 21.94
N ARG A 88 -14.42 -16.72 22.84
CA ARG A 88 -15.15 -15.49 22.46
C ARG A 88 -14.29 -14.52 21.67
N GLN A 89 -13.02 -14.34 22.05
CA GLN A 89 -12.08 -13.51 21.29
C GLN A 89 -11.83 -14.08 19.89
N LYS A 90 -11.64 -15.40 19.77
CA LYS A 90 -11.48 -16.09 18.49
C LYS A 90 -12.70 -15.91 17.59
N ASP A 91 -13.90 -16.06 18.13
CA ASP A 91 -15.15 -15.89 17.38
C ASP A 91 -15.38 -14.42 16.97
N GLY A 92 -15.01 -13.48 17.84
CA GLY A 92 -15.00 -12.06 17.51
C GLY A 92 -14.05 -11.74 16.36
N LEU A 93 -12.81 -12.22 16.43
CA LEU A 93 -11.81 -12.05 15.36
C LEU A 93 -12.25 -12.71 14.05
N LYS A 94 -12.86 -13.89 14.11
CA LYS A 94 -13.41 -14.59 12.95
C LYS A 94 -14.52 -13.76 12.30
N SER A 95 -15.45 -13.25 13.10
CA SER A 95 -16.54 -12.39 12.62
C SER A 95 -15.99 -11.10 11.98
N THR A 96 -14.99 -10.46 12.60
CA THR A 96 -14.31 -9.30 12.03
C THR A 96 -13.62 -9.61 10.71
N LEU A 97 -12.94 -10.76 10.61
CA LEU A 97 -12.29 -11.21 9.38
C LEU A 97 -13.31 -11.43 8.25
N GLU A 98 -14.40 -12.14 8.53
CA GLU A 98 -15.47 -12.38 7.55
C GLU A 98 -16.09 -11.06 7.07
N LEU A 99 -16.32 -10.11 7.99
CA LEU A 99 -16.80 -8.78 7.64
C LEU A 99 -15.80 -8.01 6.77
N HIS A 100 -14.50 -8.10 7.04
CA HIS A 100 -13.47 -7.48 6.20
C HIS A 100 -13.41 -8.10 4.80
N GLN A 101 -13.53 -9.43 4.69
CA GLN A 101 -13.55 -10.13 3.41
C GLN A 101 -14.76 -9.69 2.57
N ARG A 102 -15.96 -9.68 3.15
CA ARG A 102 -17.18 -9.19 2.49
C ARG A 102 -17.09 -7.73 2.06
N LYS A 103 -16.51 -6.86 2.91
CA LYS A 103 -16.24 -5.47 2.55
C LYS A 103 -15.28 -5.37 1.37
N GLY A 104 -14.26 -6.22 1.33
CA GLY A 104 -13.33 -6.34 0.21
C GLY A 104 -14.03 -6.75 -1.09
N GLU A 105 -14.86 -7.79 -1.05
CA GLU A 105 -15.66 -8.25 -2.20
C GLU A 105 -16.54 -7.13 -2.76
N VAL A 106 -17.35 -6.49 -1.91
CA VAL A 106 -18.21 -5.37 -2.31
C VAL A 106 -17.40 -4.22 -2.91
N PHE A 107 -16.22 -3.93 -2.36
CA PHE A 107 -15.33 -2.92 -2.92
C PHE A 107 -14.85 -3.30 -4.33
N TYR A 108 -14.40 -4.54 -4.54
CA TYR A 108 -13.93 -4.99 -5.85
C TYR A 108 -15.05 -5.04 -6.89
N ASP A 109 -16.25 -5.44 -6.50
CA ASP A 109 -17.43 -5.43 -7.37
C ASP A 109 -17.77 -4.01 -7.82
N ARG A 110 -17.79 -3.05 -6.88
CA ARG A 110 -18.01 -1.63 -7.18
C ARG A 110 -16.90 -1.04 -8.05
N LYS A 111 -15.64 -1.35 -7.74
CA LYS A 111 -14.47 -0.92 -8.53
C LYS A 111 -14.58 -1.42 -9.97
N LYS A 112 -14.99 -2.68 -10.17
CA LYS A 112 -15.18 -3.26 -11.49
C LYS A 112 -16.34 -2.60 -12.24
N ALA A 113 -17.48 -2.39 -11.58
CA ALA A 113 -18.63 -1.71 -12.17
C ALA A 113 -18.27 -0.28 -12.61
N ALA A 114 -17.64 0.50 -11.74
CA ALA A 114 -17.18 1.85 -12.04
C ALA A 114 -16.14 1.89 -13.17
N GLY A 115 -15.22 0.91 -13.22
CA GLY A 115 -14.26 0.78 -14.31
C GLY A 115 -14.93 0.52 -15.66
N MET A 116 -15.93 -0.38 -15.71
CA MET A 116 -16.68 -0.66 -16.94
C MET A 116 -17.49 0.55 -17.41
N GLU A 117 -18.06 1.33 -16.48
CA GLU A 117 -18.81 2.53 -16.79
C GLU A 117 -17.92 3.65 -17.34
N ALA A 118 -16.77 3.88 -16.70
CA ALA A 118 -15.78 4.86 -17.14
C ALA A 118 -15.10 4.48 -18.48
N GLN A 119 -15.02 3.19 -18.80
CA GLN A 119 -14.56 2.73 -20.13
C GLN A 119 -15.61 2.91 -21.23
N ARG A 120 -16.89 3.01 -20.85
CA ARG A 120 -18.00 3.12 -21.80
C ARG A 120 -18.26 4.56 -22.21
N TRP A 121 -18.02 5.52 -21.31
CA TRP A 121 -18.33 6.93 -21.52
C TRP A 121 -17.11 7.79 -21.20
N ASP A 122 -16.65 8.58 -22.19
CA ASP A 122 -15.50 9.48 -22.03
C ASP A 122 -15.75 10.64 -21.04
N GLU A 123 -17.02 10.87 -20.68
CA GLU A 123 -17.43 11.90 -19.71
C GLU A 123 -17.24 11.46 -18.25
N ILE A 124 -17.02 10.16 -18.00
CA ILE A 124 -16.96 9.58 -16.66
C ILE A 124 -15.56 9.01 -16.43
N GLU A 125 -14.88 9.48 -15.39
CA GLU A 125 -13.58 8.95 -14.98
C GLU A 125 -13.69 8.29 -13.61
N ALA A 126 -13.26 7.03 -13.52
CA ALA A 126 -13.26 6.30 -12.27
C ALA A 126 -11.83 6.18 -11.74
N VAL A 127 -11.60 6.73 -10.55
CA VAL A 127 -10.29 6.74 -9.89
C VAL A 127 -10.38 5.93 -8.58
N CYS A 128 -9.42 5.04 -8.38
CA CYS A 128 -9.29 4.23 -7.18
C CYS A 128 -8.00 4.60 -6.46
N PHE A 129 -8.12 4.96 -5.18
CA PHE A 129 -6.99 5.21 -4.29
C PHE A 129 -6.68 3.95 -3.50
N ASP A 130 -5.42 3.52 -3.54
CA ASP A 130 -4.92 2.36 -2.79
C ASP A 130 -3.77 2.82 -1.88
N ASP A 131 -3.95 2.62 -0.58
CA ASP A 131 -2.92 2.89 0.43
C ASP A 131 -2.28 1.55 0.81
N GLN A 132 -1.03 1.35 0.36
CA GLN A 132 -0.32 0.12 0.65
C GLN A 132 0.11 0.11 2.12
N LYS A 133 0.01 -1.07 2.77
CA LYS A 133 0.53 -1.27 4.12
C LYS A 133 1.94 -0.71 4.25
N ASN A 134 2.16 0.07 5.31
CA ASN A 134 3.46 0.66 5.66
C ASN A 134 4.55 -0.40 5.56
N LEU A 135 5.51 -0.19 4.66
CA LEU A 135 6.64 -1.07 4.50
C LEU A 135 7.73 -0.61 5.49
N PRO A 136 8.07 -1.42 6.51
CA PRO A 136 9.18 -1.09 7.40
C PRO A 136 10.48 -1.19 6.59
N CYS A 137 11.22 -0.09 6.48
CA CYS A 137 12.52 -0.11 5.84
C CYS A 137 13.54 -0.85 6.72
N PRO A 138 14.55 -1.51 6.11
CA PRO A 138 15.53 -2.31 6.85
C PRO A 138 16.23 -1.52 7.94
N ASN A 139 16.50 -2.19 9.06
CA ASN A 139 17.17 -1.62 10.23
C ASN A 139 18.64 -1.32 9.88
N ILE A 140 19.00 -0.04 9.78
CA ILE A 140 20.36 0.40 9.43
C ILE A 140 21.16 0.60 10.72
N THR A 141 22.36 0.01 10.81
CA THR A 141 23.16 -0.05 12.05
C THR A 141 23.98 1.21 12.37
N THR A 142 23.73 2.34 11.71
CA THR A 142 24.50 3.59 11.93
C THR A 142 23.88 4.44 13.04
N GLN A 143 24.67 4.68 14.09
CA GLN A 143 24.27 5.07 15.45
C GLN A 143 23.59 6.45 15.62
N ASP A 144 23.77 7.41 14.69
CA ASP A 144 23.12 8.74 14.83
C ASP A 144 21.76 8.82 14.09
N VAL A 145 21.56 7.96 13.08
CA VAL A 145 20.27 7.78 12.37
C VAL A 145 19.35 6.81 13.13
N TYR A 146 19.94 5.98 13.99
CA TYR A 146 19.30 4.96 14.83
C TYR A 146 18.22 5.51 15.77
N TYR A 147 18.35 6.76 16.24
CA TYR A 147 17.40 7.37 17.17
C TYR A 147 16.29 8.21 16.51
N SER A 148 16.37 8.51 15.21
CA SER A 148 15.44 9.45 14.56
C SER A 148 14.50 8.85 13.51
N ARG A 149 14.59 7.54 13.17
CA ARG A 149 13.82 6.99 12.04
C ARG A 149 13.31 5.56 12.28
N GLN A 150 12.04 5.44 12.67
CA GLN A 150 11.19 4.39 12.07
C GLN A 150 10.85 4.88 10.65
N LEU A 151 11.74 4.59 9.69
CA LEU A 151 11.53 4.97 8.29
C LEU A 151 10.40 4.09 7.71
N SER A 152 9.16 4.53 7.85
CA SER A 152 8.00 3.87 7.23
C SER A 152 7.83 4.40 5.81
N PHE A 153 7.90 3.50 4.82
CA PHE A 153 7.52 3.83 3.46
C PHE A 153 6.00 3.67 3.32
N HIS A 154 5.34 4.77 2.97
CA HIS A 154 3.91 4.79 2.66
C HIS A 154 3.76 4.94 1.15
N SER A 155 3.24 3.89 0.49
CA SER A 155 2.95 3.94 -0.94
C SER A 155 1.50 4.35 -1.12
N PHE A 156 1.27 5.48 -1.79
CA PHE A 156 -0.06 5.88 -2.20
C PHE A 156 -0.16 5.70 -3.71
N ASN A 157 -1.06 4.80 -4.10
CA ASN A 157 -1.25 4.43 -5.50
C ASN A 157 -2.57 5.00 -5.99
N ILE A 158 -2.54 5.64 -7.14
CA ILE A 158 -3.73 6.15 -7.82
C ILE A 158 -3.94 5.33 -9.08
N HIS A 159 -5.07 4.65 -9.16
CA HIS A 159 -5.45 3.83 -10.31
C HIS A 159 -6.54 4.54 -11.09
N VAL A 160 -6.26 4.85 -12.35
CA VAL A 160 -7.23 5.37 -13.31
C VAL A 160 -7.85 4.17 -14.01
N LEU A 161 -9.11 3.87 -13.70
CA LEU A 161 -9.78 2.62 -14.09
C LEU A 161 -10.23 2.62 -15.56
N SER A 162 -10.44 3.79 -16.16
CA SER A 162 -10.76 3.92 -17.59
C SER A 162 -9.61 3.41 -18.47
N SER A 163 -8.38 3.80 -18.13
CA SER A 163 -7.17 3.53 -18.92
C SER A 163 -6.29 2.41 -18.36
N ASP A 164 -6.69 1.82 -17.23
CA ASP A 164 -5.93 0.81 -16.47
C ASP A 164 -4.49 1.26 -16.12
N LYS A 165 -4.30 2.58 -15.96
CA LYS A 165 -3.01 3.16 -15.59
C LYS A 165 -2.92 3.31 -14.08
N ALA A 166 -1.75 2.98 -13.53
CA ALA A 166 -1.43 3.15 -12.12
C ALA A 166 -0.29 4.16 -11.95
N TYR A 167 -0.52 5.16 -11.10
CA TYR A 167 0.49 6.13 -10.70
C TYR A 167 0.93 5.80 -9.28
N LEU A 168 2.22 5.48 -9.12
CA LEU A 168 2.83 5.21 -7.84
C LEU A 168 3.58 6.46 -7.40
N GLY A 169 3.13 7.08 -6.30
CA GLY A 169 3.77 8.25 -5.74
C GLY A 169 4.15 8.02 -4.27
N PRO A 170 5.39 8.35 -3.83
CA PRO A 170 5.65 8.48 -2.40
C PRO A 170 4.80 9.65 -1.87
N ILE A 171 4.07 9.43 -0.77
CA ILE A 171 3.33 10.52 -0.12
C ILE A 171 4.36 11.55 0.37
N PRO A 172 4.31 12.83 -0.08
CA PRO A 172 5.14 13.87 0.48
C PRO A 172 4.74 14.06 1.94
N ARG A 173 5.59 13.63 2.88
CA ARG A 173 5.36 13.89 4.30
C ARG A 173 5.94 15.25 4.67
N SER A 174 5.15 16.31 4.47
CA SER A 174 5.24 17.54 5.28
C SER A 174 3.96 18.39 5.19
N GLY A 175 3.38 18.74 6.35
CA GLY A 175 2.39 19.83 6.50
C GLY A 175 0.90 19.47 6.38
N PRO A 176 -0.01 20.38 6.78
CA PRO A 176 -1.44 20.13 6.97
C PRO A 176 -2.08 19.63 5.66
N LYS A 177 -2.59 18.41 5.72
CA LYS A 177 -3.03 17.57 4.62
C LYS A 177 -4.20 18.20 3.84
N PHE A 178 -3.93 19.07 2.87
CA PHE A 178 -4.86 19.40 1.76
C PHE A 178 -4.24 20.21 0.60
N GLN A 179 -3.05 20.81 0.76
CA GLN A 179 -2.42 21.63 -0.29
C GLN A 179 -1.99 20.87 -1.55
N ASP A 180 -2.13 19.54 -1.60
CA ASP A 180 -1.64 18.70 -2.70
C ASP A 180 -2.69 18.28 -3.75
N LEU A 181 -3.98 18.62 -3.57
CA LEU A 181 -4.99 18.38 -4.62
C LEU A 181 -4.61 19.08 -5.94
N SER A 182 -4.03 20.27 -5.87
CA SER A 182 -3.51 21.02 -7.02
C SER A 182 -2.39 20.29 -7.77
N LYS A 183 -1.58 19.47 -7.08
CA LYS A 183 -0.55 18.64 -7.72
C LYS A 183 -1.13 17.36 -8.30
N LEU A 184 -2.26 16.88 -7.79
CA LEU A 184 -2.96 15.74 -8.38
C LEU A 184 -3.73 16.11 -9.66
N LYS A 185 -4.16 17.37 -9.80
CA LYS A 185 -4.78 17.92 -11.03
C LYS A 185 -3.91 17.76 -12.29
N GLN A 186 -2.59 17.62 -12.14
CA GLN A 186 -1.70 17.37 -13.28
C GLN A 186 -1.90 16.00 -13.93
N TYR A 187 -2.48 15.03 -13.20
CA TYR A 187 -2.73 13.67 -13.67
C TYR A 187 -4.15 13.45 -14.17
N VAL A 188 -5.02 14.47 -14.03
CA VAL A 188 -6.40 14.47 -14.54
C VAL A 188 -6.39 15.04 -15.96
N SER A 189 -7.08 14.38 -16.88
CA SER A 189 -7.25 14.85 -18.26
C SER A 189 -7.89 16.24 -18.30
N ASP A 190 -7.54 17.05 -19.30
CA ASP A 190 -7.98 18.45 -19.38
C ASP A 190 -9.51 18.60 -19.42
N GLY A 191 -10.24 17.62 -19.96
CA GLY A 191 -11.71 17.59 -19.97
C GLY A 191 -12.34 17.45 -18.58
N ASN A 192 -11.65 16.82 -17.62
CA ASN A 192 -12.19 16.53 -16.30
C ASN A 192 -11.72 17.53 -15.23
N ARG A 193 -10.81 18.44 -15.56
CA ARG A 193 -10.34 19.50 -14.65
C ARG A 193 -11.46 20.39 -14.08
N PRO A 194 -12.47 20.84 -14.86
CA PRO A 194 -13.52 21.71 -14.35
C PRO A 194 -14.33 21.10 -13.21
N PHE A 195 -14.48 19.78 -13.17
CA PHE A 195 -15.17 19.09 -12.08
C PHE A 195 -14.44 19.27 -10.74
N PHE A 196 -13.12 19.09 -10.72
CA PHE A 196 -12.30 19.21 -9.52
C PHE A 196 -12.07 20.66 -9.07
N ASP A 197 -12.17 21.62 -10.00
CA ASP A 197 -12.08 23.05 -9.69
C ASP A 197 -13.33 23.58 -8.96
N ASN A 198 -14.47 22.90 -9.11
CA ASN A 198 -15.75 23.30 -8.52
C ASN A 198 -16.12 22.52 -7.25
N LEU A 199 -15.20 21.72 -6.69
CA LEU A 199 -15.45 21.03 -5.43
C LEU A 199 -15.49 22.05 -4.27
N PRO A 200 -16.47 21.95 -3.35
CA PRO A 200 -16.53 22.82 -2.18
C PRO A 200 -15.25 22.70 -1.35
N CYS A 201 -14.49 23.79 -1.26
CA CYS A 201 -13.36 23.88 -0.34
C CYS A 201 -13.88 24.26 1.04
N ASP A 202 -14.15 23.28 1.90
CA ASP A 202 -14.56 23.48 3.30
C ASP A 202 -13.38 23.98 4.16
N LEU A 203 -12.87 25.18 3.88
CA LEU A 203 -11.87 25.86 4.70
C LEU A 203 -12.43 27.01 5.55
N ASN A 204 -13.76 27.19 5.59
CA ASN A 204 -14.40 28.18 6.47
C ASN A 204 -15.42 27.54 7.42
N ILE A 205 -14.96 26.62 8.27
CA ILE A 205 -15.59 26.38 9.57
C ILE A 205 -14.64 27.00 10.63
N ALA A 206 -14.50 28.31 10.58
CA ALA A 206 -14.06 29.11 11.72
C ALA A 206 -15.32 29.66 12.37
N GLY A 207 -15.41 29.52 13.70
CA GLY A 207 -16.62 29.73 14.49
C GLY A 207 -17.34 31.05 14.22
N SER A 208 -18.65 30.94 14.05
CA SER A 208 -19.59 31.95 14.49
C SER A 208 -20.46 31.28 15.55
N ASP A 209 -20.12 31.51 16.82
CA ASP A 209 -21.07 31.34 17.92
C ASP A 209 -22.37 32.11 17.57
N PRO A 210 -23.55 31.55 17.85
CA PRO A 210 -24.79 32.30 17.68
C PRO A 210 -24.87 33.38 18.76
N GLU A 211 -24.48 34.61 18.41
CA GLU A 211 -24.85 35.79 19.20
C GLU A 211 -26.37 35.99 19.16
N GLY A 212 -26.96 36.01 20.36
CA GLY A 212 -28.01 36.93 20.76
C GLY A 212 -29.28 36.98 19.90
N VAL A 213 -30.24 36.10 20.19
CA VAL A 213 -31.65 36.46 19.98
C VAL A 213 -32.06 37.36 21.14
N SER A 214 -32.01 38.67 20.92
CA SER A 214 -32.70 39.65 21.74
C SER A 214 -34.19 39.59 21.45
N ASP A 215 -34.94 39.04 22.38
CA ASP A 215 -36.40 39.09 22.41
C ASP A 215 -36.81 40.51 22.83
N ALA A 216 -37.28 41.30 21.87
CA ALA A 216 -37.89 42.60 22.10
C ALA A 216 -39.29 42.56 21.48
N GLY A 217 -40.30 42.52 22.35
CA GLY A 217 -41.70 42.64 21.96
C GLY A 217 -42.07 44.07 21.54
N SER A 218 -43.04 44.13 20.63
CA SER A 218 -44.04 45.19 20.46
C SER A 218 -45.03 44.66 19.42
N ASP A 219 -46.24 44.24 19.79
CA ASP A 219 -47.46 45.05 19.97
C ASP A 219 -47.80 45.98 18.79
N SER A 220 -49.10 45.95 18.43
CA SER A 220 -49.89 46.90 17.63
C SER A 220 -49.62 46.90 16.10
N GLU A 221 -50.60 46.87 15.18
CA GLU A 221 -52.04 47.18 15.14
C GLU A 221 -52.79 46.19 14.21
#